data_AF-A0A2V7D7K9-F1
#
_entry.id   AF-A0A2V7D7K9-F1
#
_cell.length_a   1.000
_cell.length_b   1.000
_cell.length_c   1.000
_cell.angle_alpha   90.00
_cell.angle_beta   90.00
_cell.angle_gamma   90.00
#
_symmetry.space_group_name_H-M   'P 1'
#
loop_
_entity.id
_entity.type
_entity.pdbx_description
1 polymer ?
#
loop_
_entity_poly.entity_id
_entity_poly.type
_entity_poly.pdbx_seq_one_letter_code
_entity_poly.pdbx_strand_id
1 'polypeptide(L)' 'MSAAIADLVQSFERHLLDHRECVGLTGSILEVASDGARWGVAWMRCPDCGVRWERRLALNGAA' A
#
# COMPACT_ATOMS: atom_id res chain seq x y z
N MET A 1 14.73 -0.65 -7.77
CA MET A 1 13.40 -0.74 -7.14
C MET A 1 13.02 -2.23 -7.11
N SER A 2 12.61 -2.78 -5.97
CA SER A 2 12.25 -4.21 -5.90
C SER A 2 10.91 -4.48 -6.60
N ALA A 3 10.73 -5.69 -7.13
CA ALA A 3 9.47 -6.09 -7.76
C ALA A 3 8.27 -5.97 -6.80
N ALA A 4 8.49 -6.22 -5.51
CA ALA A 4 7.47 -6.03 -4.47
C ALA A 4 7.03 -4.56 -4.33
N ILE A 5 7.97 -3.60 -4.34
CA ILE A 5 7.60 -2.18 -4.29
C ILE A 5 6.85 -1.77 -5.57
N ALA A 6 7.26 -2.27 -6.73
CA ALA A 6 6.55 -2.02 -7.98
C ALA A 6 5.10 -2.55 -7.95
N ASP A 7 4.87 -3.76 -7.42
CA ASP A 7 3.52 -4.34 -7.27
C ASP A 7 2.65 -3.53 -6.30
N LEU A 8 3.25 -3.02 -5.21
CA LEU A 8 2.56 -2.15 -4.26
C LEU A 8 2.17 -0.82 -4.90
N VAL A 9 3.06 -0.18 -5.65
CA VAL A 9 2.76 1.07 -6.37
C VAL A 9 1.63 0.85 -7.37
N GLN A 10 1.71 -0.19 -8.20
CA GLN A 10 0.67 -0.47 -9.19
C GLN A 10 -0.69 -0.76 -8.52
N SER A 11 -0.71 -1.51 -7.42
CA SER A 11 -1.93 -1.80 -6.67
C SER A 11 -2.51 -0.54 -6.01
N PHE A 12 -1.64 0.31 -5.45
CA PHE A 12 -2.02 1.57 -4.83
C PHE A 12 -2.63 2.54 -5.85
N GLU A 13 -1.99 2.71 -7.01
CA GLU A 13 -2.48 3.59 -8.08
C GLU A 13 -3.85 3.15 -8.59
N ARG A 14 -4.08 1.84 -8.73
CA ARG A 14 -5.38 1.31 -9.14
C ARG A 14 -6.47 1.70 -8.16
N HIS A 15 -6.27 1.49 -6.85
CA HIS A 15 -7.25 1.88 -5.84
C HIS A 15 -7.36 3.39 -5.66
N LEU A 16 -6.28 4.13 -5.89
CA LEU A 16 -6.33 5.59 -5.90
C LEU A 16 -7.29 6.08 -6.99
N LEU A 17 -7.25 5.51 -8.19
CA LEU A 17 -8.14 5.92 -9.28
C LEU A 17 -9.62 5.74 -8.93
N ASP A 18 -9.96 4.68 -8.19
CA ASP A 18 -11.32 4.39 -7.77
C ASP A 18 -11.84 5.37 -6.69
N HIS A 19 -10.94 6.06 -5.97
CA HIS A 19 -11.29 6.87 -4.79
C HIS A 19 -10.79 8.32 -4.83
N ARG A 20 -10.02 8.73 -5.85
CA ARG A 20 -9.30 10.02 -5.91
C ARG A 20 -10.17 11.28 -5.76
N GLU A 21 -11.47 11.16 -6.00
CA GLU A 21 -12.41 12.28 -5.88
C GLU A 21 -12.82 12.54 -4.41
N CYS A 22 -12.50 11.63 -3.49
CA CYS A 22 -12.82 11.78 -2.07
C CYS A 22 -11.84 12.76 -1.40
N VAL A 23 -12.36 13.85 -0.85
CA VAL A 23 -11.57 14.89 -0.17
C VAL A 23 -10.81 14.33 1.05
N GLY A 24 -11.42 13.41 1.80
CA GLY A 24 -10.80 12.77 2.96
C GLY A 24 -9.89 11.57 2.65
N LEU A 25 -9.53 11.33 1.39
CA LEU A 25 -8.67 10.20 1.03
C LEU A 25 -7.24 10.40 1.54
N THR A 26 -6.75 9.44 2.31
CA THR A 26 -5.36 9.38 2.76
C THR A 26 -4.76 8.01 2.49
N GLY A 27 -3.46 7.96 2.24
CA GLY A 27 -2.76 6.72 1.95
C GLY A 27 -1.26 6.94 1.89
N SER A 28 -0.51 5.85 2.01
CA SER A 28 0.94 5.88 1.88
C SER A 28 1.48 4.51 1.51
N ILE A 29 2.69 4.51 0.97
CA ILE A 29 3.51 3.32 0.79
C ILE A 29 4.73 3.49 1.68
N LEU A 30 4.94 2.57 2.61
CA LEU A 30 6.06 2.59 3.54
C LEU A 30 6.74 1.23 3.64
N GLU A 31 8.01 1.25 4.03
CA GLU A 31 8.72 0.04 4.42
C GLU A 31 8.63 -0.16 5.94
N VAL A 32 8.34 -1.38 6.37
CA VAL A 32 8.22 -1.77 7.78
C VAL A 32 9.16 -2.93 8.06
N ALA A 33 9.92 -2.83 9.15
CA ALA A 33 10.65 -3.95 9.73
C ALA A 33 9.82 -4.56 10.86
N SER A 34 9.52 -5.86 10.77
CA SER A 34 8.80 -6.62 11.80
C SER A 34 9.46 -7.99 11.92
N ASP A 35 9.85 -8.37 13.14
CA ASP A 35 10.40 -9.70 13.46
C ASP A 35 11.60 -10.09 12.58
N GLY A 36 12.47 -9.12 12.29
CA GLY A 36 13.65 -9.32 11.43
C GLY A 36 13.38 -9.38 9.93
N ALA A 37 12.12 -9.29 9.49
CA ALA A 37 11.74 -9.24 8.08
C ALA A 37 11.37 -7.83 7.63
N ARG A 38 11.72 -7.49 6.37
CA ARG A 38 11.34 -6.23 5.73
C ARG A 38 10.11 -6.40 4.84
N TRP A 39 9.18 -5.48 4.99
CA TRP A 39 7.90 -5.48 4.31
C TRP A 39 7.67 -4.14 3.63
N GLY A 40 7.10 -4.16 2.44
CA GLY A 40 6.46 -2.99 1.87
C GLY A 40 4.98 -3.05 2.22
N VAL A 41 4.44 -1.93 2.67
CA VAL A 41 3.01 -1.79 3.03
C VAL A 41 2.46 -0.60 2.26
N ALA A 42 1.44 -0.86 1.44
CA ALA A 42 0.61 0.16 0.84
C ALA A 42 -0.74 0.17 1.56
N TRP A 43 -1.22 1.34 1.96
CA TRP A 43 -2.51 1.47 2.64
C TRP A 43 -3.26 2.70 2.16
N MET A 44 -4.59 2.63 2.26
CA MET A 44 -5.50 3.71 1.90
C MET A 44 -6.71 3.70 2.82
N ARG A 45 -7.15 4.89 3.22
CA ARG A 45 -8.35 5.08 4.03
C ARG A 45 -9.08 6.35 3.61
N CYS A 46 -10.40 6.30 3.56
CA CYS A 46 -11.24 7.48 3.50
C CYS A 46 -12.42 7.31 4.46
N PRO A 47 -12.61 8.23 5.42
CA PRO A 47 -13.78 8.19 6.29
C PRO A 47 -15.07 8.52 5.55
N ASP A 48 -15.02 9.29 4.47
CA ASP A 48 -16.21 9.79 3.76
C ASP A 48 -16.91 8.68 2.95
N CYS A 49 -16.14 7.90 2.20
CA CYS A 49 -16.68 6.78 1.41
C CYS A 49 -16.50 5.40 2.09
N GLY A 50 -15.85 5.37 3.25
CA GLY A 50 -15.66 4.14 4.05
C GLY A 50 -14.57 3.19 3.54
N VAL A 51 -13.81 3.55 2.50
CA VAL A 51 -12.71 2.69 2.03
C VAL A 51 -11.68 2.49 3.13
N ARG A 52 -11.29 1.23 3.33
CA ARG A 52 -10.15 0.82 4.15
C ARG A 52 -9.45 -0.32 3.43
N TRP A 53 -8.26 -0.04 2.94
CA TRP A 53 -7.46 -0.99 2.16
C TRP A 53 -6.02 -1.01 2.64
N GLU A 54 -5.44 -2.20 2.63
CA GLU A 54 -4.04 -2.44 2.95
C GLU A 54 -3.53 -3.62 2.13
N ARG A 55 -2.30 -3.52 1.63
CA ARG A 55 -1.56 -4.61 0.98
C ARG A 55 -0.14 -4.64 1.53
N ARG A 56 0.32 -5.84 1.88
CA ARG A 56 1.63 -6.08 2.47
C ARG A 56 2.39 -7.12 1.65
N LEU A 57 3.62 -6.81 1.24
CA LEU A 57 4.49 -7.72 0.50
C LEU A 57 5.86 -7.80 1.15
N ALA A 58 6.44 -8.99 1.19
CA ALA A 58 7.81 -9.17 1.67
C ALA A 58 8.79 -8.51 0.68
N LEU A 59 9.75 -7.75 1.19
CA LEU A 59 10.81 -7.12 0.36
C LEU A 59 12.03 -8.03 0.20
N ASN A 60 12.07 -9.10 0.99
CA ASN A 60 13.10 -10.12 0.91
C ASN A 60 12.62 -11.21 -0.07
N GLY A 61 13.31 -11.38 -1.19
CA GLY A 61 13.25 -12.64 -1.93
C GLY A 61 13.99 -13.70 -1.12
N ALA A 62 13.29 -14.39 -0.21
CA ALA A 62 13.81 -15.55 0.48
C ALA A 62 12.76 -16.66 0.45
N ALA A 63 12.72 -17.35 -0.69
CA ALA A 63 12.54 -18.79 -0.77
C ALA A 63 13.53 -19.28 -1.83
#